data_AF-A0A6C1MYP4-F1
#
_entry.id   AF-A0A6C1MYP4-F1
#
_cell.length_a   1.000
_cell.length_b   1.000
_cell.length_c   1.000
_cell.angle_alpha   90.00
_cell.angle_beta   90.00
_cell.angle_gamma   90.00
#
_symmetry.space_group_name_H-M   'P 1'
#
loop_
_entity.id
_entity.type
_entity.pdbx_description
1 polymer ?
#
loop_
_entity_poly.entity_id
_entity_poly.type
_entity_poly.pdbx_seq_one_letter_code
_entity_poly.pdbx_strand_id
1 'polypeptide(L)' 'MAQSETVDRILDAAEELFAERGFSETSLRMITSHARVNLAAVNYHFGSKKALIQAVFARFLTPF' A
#
# COMPACT_ATOMS: atom_id res chain seq x y z
N MET A 1 1.76 -7.90 17.10
CA MET A 1 2.17 -6.48 16.99
C MET A 1 2.94 -6.18 15.70
N ALA A 2 3.81 -7.06 15.18
CA ALA A 2 4.58 -6.81 13.94
C ALA A 2 3.80 -6.80 12.61
N GLN A 3 2.65 -7.48 12.53
CA GLN A 3 1.86 -7.58 11.29
C GLN A 3 1.22 -6.24 10.90
N SER A 4 0.73 -5.47 11.88
CA SER A 4 0.16 -4.14 11.67
C SER A 4 1.21 -3.19 11.09
N GLU A 5 2.40 -3.16 11.69
CA GLU A 5 3.48 -2.26 11.28
C GLU A 5 3.91 -2.45 9.81
N THR A 6 3.85 -3.69 9.30
CA THR A 6 4.16 -3.94 7.88
C THR A 6 3.02 -3.48 6.96
N VAL A 7 1.77 -3.71 7.35
CA VAL A 7 0.58 -3.23 6.62
C VAL A 7 0.57 -1.70 6.57
N ASP A 8 0.80 -1.05 7.71
CA ASP A 8 0.79 0.41 7.84
C ASP A 8 1.87 1.04 6.95
N ARG A 9 3.11 0.54 7.01
CA ARG A 9 4.20 1.02 6.12
C ARG A 9 3.89 0.86 4.63
N ILE A 10 3.23 -0.22 4.25
CA ILE A 10 2.82 -0.43 2.85
C ILE A 10 1.74 0.57 2.46
N LEU A 11 0.75 0.80 3.32
CA LEU A 11 -0.35 1.73 3.07
C LEU A 11 0.15 3.18 2.98
N ASP A 12 1.02 3.60 3.90
CA ASP A 12 1.62 4.94 3.90
C ASP A 12 2.43 5.20 2.62
N ALA A 13 3.31 4.27 2.26
CA ALA A 13 4.09 4.38 1.02
C ALA A 13 3.21 4.36 -0.23
N ALA A 14 2.15 3.56 -0.24
CA ALA A 14 1.22 3.50 -1.36
C ALA A 14 0.44 4.81 -1.51
N GLU A 15 -0.06 5.35 -0.40
CA GLU A 15 -0.78 6.62 -0.35
C GLU A 15 0.06 7.77 -0.90
N GLU A 16 1.28 7.95 -0.41
CA GLU A 16 2.20 9.00 -0.87
C GLU A 16 2.48 8.88 -2.37
N LEU A 17 2.86 7.69 -2.83
CA LEU A 17 3.20 7.49 -4.25
C LEU A 17 1.99 7.61 -5.17
N PHE A 18 0.81 7.15 -4.74
CA PHE A 18 -0.42 7.34 -5.52
C PHE A 18 -0.81 8.81 -5.61
N ALA A 19 -0.63 9.60 -4.55
CA ALA A 19 -0.89 11.03 -4.56
C ALA A 19 0.08 11.79 -5.47
N GLU A 20 1.36 11.43 -5.46
CA GLU A 20 2.40 12.12 -6.25
C GLU A 20 2.37 11.77 -7.75
N ARG A 21 2.12 10.50 -8.09
CA ARG A 21 2.36 9.95 -9.43
C ARG A 21 1.11 9.40 -10.10
N GLY A 22 0.03 9.27 -9.35
CA GLY A 22 -1.17 8.58 -9.80
C GLY A 22 -1.02 7.05 -9.78
N PHE A 23 -2.15 6.37 -9.99
CA PHE A 23 -2.21 4.91 -9.87
C PHE A 23 -1.45 4.20 -10.97
N SER A 24 -1.54 4.63 -12.23
CA SER A 24 -0.92 3.92 -13.37
C SER A 24 0.59 3.83 -13.24
N GLU A 25 1.25 4.95 -12.92
CA GLU A 25 2.72 5.08 -12.83
C GLU A 25 3.32 4.45 -11.56
N THR A 26 2.50 4.18 -10.55
CA THR A 26 2.99 3.62 -9.28
C THR A 26 3.01 2.09 -9.31
N SER A 27 4.18 1.47 -9.39
CA SER A 27 4.30 0.01 -9.37
C SER A 27 4.35 -0.57 -7.94
N LEU A 28 3.97 -1.84 -7.77
CA LEU A 28 4.12 -2.52 -6.48
C LEU A 28 5.58 -2.57 -6.01
N ARG A 29 6.54 -2.65 -6.95
CA ARG A 29 7.98 -2.62 -6.62
C ARG A 29 8.44 -1.27 -6.07
N MET A 30 7.88 -0.18 -6.61
CA MET A 30 8.16 1.17 -6.12
C MET A 30 7.65 1.30 -4.68
N ILE A 31 6.42 0.88 -4.43
CA ILE A 31 5.80 0.87 -3.10
C ILE A 31 6.62 0.04 -2.12
N THR A 32 6.99 -1.19 -2.46
CA THR A 32 7.76 -2.07 -1.56
C THR A 32 9.12 -1.48 -1.21
N SER A 33 9.76 -0.83 -2.19
CA SER A 33 11.06 -0.17 -1.98
C SER A 33 10.92 1.02 -1.04
N HIS A 34 9.89 1.84 -1.23
CA HIS A 34 9.59 2.99 -0.38
C HIS A 34 9.22 2.58 1.06
N ALA A 35 8.37 1.56 1.21
CA ALA A 35 7.96 0.99 2.50
C ALA A 35 9.06 0.18 3.21
N ARG A 36 10.20 -0.09 2.54
CA ARG A 36 11.28 -0.97 3.02
C ARG A 36 10.76 -2.36 3.40
N VAL A 37 10.01 -2.97 2.49
CA VAL A 37 9.47 -4.34 2.60
C VAL A 37 9.75 -5.12 1.32
N ASN A 38 9.54 -6.43 1.35
CA ASN A 38 9.62 -7.25 0.14
C ASN A 38 8.26 -7.35 -0.57
N LEU A 39 8.28 -7.75 -1.84
CA LEU A 39 7.07 -7.92 -2.65
C LEU A 39 6.16 -9.04 -2.12
N ALA A 40 6.73 -10.06 -1.47
CA ALA A 40 5.96 -11.15 -0.90
C ALA A 40 5.04 -10.66 0.24
N ALA A 41 5.45 -9.66 1.01
CA ALA A 41 4.61 -9.02 2.03
C ALA A 41 3.39 -8.36 1.38
N VAL A 42 3.57 -7.56 0.33
CA VAL A 42 2.44 -6.94 -0.37
C VAL A 42 1.48 -7.99 -0.95
N ASN A 43 2.02 -9.05 -1.55
CA ASN A 43 1.20 -10.14 -2.07
C ASN A 43 0.45 -10.89 -0.94
N TYR A 44 1.08 -11.10 0.21
CA TYR A 44 0.46 -11.76 1.37
C TYR A 44 -0.67 -10.92 1.97
N HIS A 45 -0.46 -9.60 2.10
CA HIS A 45 -1.41 -8.70 2.77
C HIS A 45 -2.53 -8.21 1.86
N PHE A 46 -2.24 -7.95 0.58
CA PHE A 46 -3.17 -7.28 -0.34
C PHE A 46 -3.45 -8.10 -1.59
N GLY A 47 -2.55 -9.01 -1.98
CA GLY A 47 -2.71 -9.88 -3.16
C GLY A 47 -2.56 -9.18 -4.52
N SER A 48 -3.00 -7.92 -4.67
CA SER A 48 -2.88 -7.17 -5.93
C SER A 48 -2.78 -5.67 -5.70
N LYS A 49 -2.29 -4.94 -6.73
CA LYS A 49 -2.28 -3.47 -6.74
C LYS A 49 -3.69 -2.88 -6.62
N LYS A 50 -4.69 -3.50 -7.26
CA LYS A 50 -6.09 -3.06 -7.16
C LYS A 50 -6.62 -3.15 -5.73
N ALA A 51 -6.36 -4.27 -5.06
CA ALA A 51 -6.74 -4.46 -3.66
C ALA A 51 -5.99 -3.51 -2.72
N LEU A 52 -4.71 -3.23 -2.97
CA LEU A 52 -3.96 -2.23 -2.23
C LEU A 52 -4.56 -0.81 -2.39
N ILE A 53 -4.94 -0.43 -3.62
CA ILE A 53 -5.64 0.85 -3.86
C ILE A 53 -6.94 0.91 -3.06
N GLN A 54 -7.75 -0.16 -3.08
CA GLN A 54 -8.99 -0.24 -2.30
C GLN A 54 -8.73 -0.11 -0.80
N ALA A 55 -7.67 -0.73 -0.28
CA ALA A 55 -7.28 -0.63 1.13
C ALA A 55 -6.88 0.80 1.52
N VAL A 56 -6.13 1.50 0.66
CA VAL A 56 -5.80 2.93 0.88
C VAL A 56 -7.08 3.76 0.95
N PHE A 57 -8.01 3.60 0.01
CA PHE A 57 -9.30 4.31 0.07
C PHE A 57 -10.12 3.97 1.32
N ALA A 58 -10.11 2.70 1.75
CA ALA A 58 -10.85 2.27 2.94
C ALA A 58 -10.39 3.00 4.21
N ARG A 59 -9.12 3.42 4.33
CA ARG A 59 -8.61 4.23 5.45
C ARG A 59 -9.34 5.56 5.62
N PHE A 60 -9.85 6.13 4.53
CA PHE A 60 -10.48 7.46 4.50
C PHE A 60 -11.99 7.42 4.37
N LEU A 61 -12.53 6.33 3.84
CA LEU A 61 -13.96 6.18 3.54
C LEU A 61 -14.74 5.47 4.64
N THR A 62 -14.10 5.03 5.73
CA THR A 62 -14.84 4.48 6.87
C THR A 62 -15.55 5.62 7.60
N PRO A 63 -16.90 5.63 7.66
CA PRO A 63 -17.63 6.66 8.40
C PRO A 63 -17.29 6.57 9.89
N PHE A 64 -17.19 7.73 10.55
CA PHE A 64 -17.09 7.85 12.00
C PHE A 64 -18.31 7.26 12.71
#